data_AF-A0A6M3K816-F1
#
_entry.id   AF-A0A6M3K816-F1
#
_cell.length_a   1.000
_cell.length_b   1.000
_cell.length_c   1.000
_cell.angle_alpha   90.00
_cell.angle_beta   90.00
_cell.angle_gamma   90.00
#
_symmetry.space_group_name_H-M   'P 1'
#
loop_
_entity.id
_entity.type
_entity.pdbx_description
1 polymer ?
#
loop_
_entity_poly.entity_id
_entity_poly.type
_entity_poly.pdbx_seq_one_letter_code
_entity_poly.pdbx_strand_id
1 'polypeptide(L)'
;MDNDKRFHFYSGRFCVPNYMRESVLNYIEHGIPVGDFLTAIICNNLKESYLCADENNLLNIPAYVNFFYNHAPSTCWGSKEKMDAWIKQKQEERNEELANSEKRPGNEGSESSG
;
A
#
# COMPACT_ATOMS: atom_id res chain seq x y z
N MET A 1 -2.45 22.76 -0.27
CA MET A 1 -2.91 21.82 -1.30
C MET A 1 -1.86 20.73 -1.39
N ASP A 2 -2.29 19.47 -1.36
CA ASP A 2 -1.39 18.32 -1.46
C ASP A 2 -0.81 18.24 -2.88
N ASN A 3 0.53 18.17 -2.99
CA ASN A 3 1.27 18.30 -4.24
C ASN A 3 1.67 16.94 -4.86
N ASP A 4 1.29 15.81 -4.27
CA ASP A 4 1.65 14.51 -4.86
C ASP A 4 0.82 14.23 -6.12
N LYS A 5 1.46 14.46 -7.27
CA LYS A 5 0.85 14.31 -8.59
C LYS A 5 0.51 12.86 -8.93
N ARG A 6 1.09 11.86 -8.25
CA ARG A 6 0.82 10.44 -8.51
C ARG A 6 -0.64 10.09 -8.25
N PHE A 7 -1.26 10.75 -7.28
CA PHE A 7 -2.66 10.52 -6.91
C PHE A 7 -3.67 11.26 -7.78
N HIS A 8 -3.21 12.08 -8.72
CA HIS A 8 -4.07 12.89 -9.58
C HIS A 8 -4.15 12.30 -10.98
N PHE A 9 -5.33 12.40 -11.59
CA PHE A 9 -5.58 11.91 -12.94
C PHE A 9 -6.44 12.90 -13.74
N TYR A 10 -6.24 12.92 -15.06
CA TYR A 10 -6.86 13.90 -15.98
C TYR A 10 -6.78 15.35 -15.49
N SER A 11 -5.55 15.89 -15.41
CA SER A 11 -5.30 17.27 -14.96
C SER A 11 -5.94 17.62 -13.61
N GLY A 12 -6.05 16.62 -12.72
CA GLY A 12 -6.64 16.78 -11.38
C GLY A 12 -8.16 16.63 -11.32
N ARG A 13 -8.83 16.26 -12.43
CA ARG A 13 -10.28 15.97 -12.44
C ARG A 13 -10.65 14.82 -11.51
N PHE A 14 -9.78 13.83 -11.39
CA PHE A 14 -9.91 12.73 -10.45
C PHE A 14 -8.70 12.70 -9.54
N CYS A 15 -8.91 12.34 -8.29
CA CYS A 15 -7.85 12.29 -7.29
C CYS A 15 -8.16 11.21 -6.24
N VAL A 16 -7.15 10.43 -5.86
CA VAL A 16 -7.27 9.58 -4.67
C VAL A 16 -7.46 10.49 -3.44
N PRO A 17 -8.59 10.38 -2.70
CA PRO A 17 -8.85 11.22 -1.54
C PRO A 17 -7.78 11.05 -0.46
N ASN A 18 -7.44 12.13 0.25
CA ASN A 18 -6.33 12.13 1.21
C ASN A 18 -6.47 11.05 2.28
N TYR A 19 -7.68 10.79 2.78
CA TYR A 19 -7.95 9.78 3.79
C TYR A 19 -7.72 8.33 3.31
N MET A 20 -7.61 8.11 2.00
CA MET A 20 -7.37 6.79 1.39
C MET A 20 -5.90 6.56 1.04
N ARG A 21 -5.10 7.63 0.92
CA ARG A 21 -3.71 7.55 0.48
C ARG A 21 -2.85 6.76 1.46
N GLU A 22 -3.06 6.96 2.76
CA GLU A 22 -2.34 6.22 3.79
C GLU A 22 -2.59 4.70 3.66
N SER A 23 -3.84 4.27 3.47
CA SER A 23 -4.14 2.84 3.26
C SER A 23 -3.49 2.28 1.99
N VAL A 24 -3.45 3.06 0.91
CA VAL A 24 -2.77 2.67 -0.34
C VAL A 24 -1.26 2.52 -0.14
N LEU A 25 -0.63 3.48 0.55
CA LEU A 25 0.80 3.45 0.83
C LEU A 25 1.16 2.32 1.79
N ASN A 26 0.40 2.14 2.87
CA ASN A 26 0.57 1.04 3.83
C ASN A 26 0.47 -0.34 3.16
N TYR A 27 -0.43 -0.49 2.18
CA TYR A 27 -0.50 -1.69 1.37
C TYR A 27 0.76 -1.91 0.53
N ILE A 28 1.22 -0.88 -0.19
CA ILE A 28 2.38 -0.99 -1.08
C ILE A 28 3.67 -1.21 -0.29
N GLU A 29 3.91 -0.41 0.75
CA GLU A 29 5.16 -0.37 1.48
C GLU A 29 5.27 -1.52 2.48
N HIS A 30 4.17 -1.89 3.14
CA HIS A 30 4.18 -2.80 4.28
C HIS A 30 3.30 -4.04 4.10
N GLY A 31 2.58 -4.15 2.98
CA GLY A 31 1.65 -5.26 2.73
C GLY A 31 0.52 -5.32 3.75
N ILE A 32 0.10 -4.19 4.32
CA ILE A 32 -1.00 -4.15 5.28
C ILE A 32 -2.31 -4.44 4.53
N PRO A 33 -3.12 -5.42 4.98
CA PRO A 33 -4.42 -5.70 4.37
C PRO A 33 -5.34 -4.47 4.39
N VAL A 34 -6.15 -4.33 3.35
CA VAL A 34 -7.06 -3.20 3.13
C VAL A 34 -8.51 -3.65 3.08
N GLY A 35 -9.45 -2.70 3.19
CA GLY A 35 -10.89 -2.98 3.08
C GLY A 35 -11.35 -3.37 1.68
N ASP A 36 -12.62 -3.73 1.56
CA ASP A 36 -13.21 -4.34 0.36
C ASP A 36 -13.08 -3.48 -0.89
N PHE A 37 -13.31 -2.18 -0.79
CA PHE A 37 -13.17 -1.26 -1.93
C PHE A 37 -11.77 -1.27 -2.53
N LEU A 38 -10.72 -1.09 -1.70
CA LEU A 38 -9.34 -1.13 -2.18
C LEU A 38 -8.94 -2.53 -2.64
N THR A 39 -9.43 -3.57 -1.96
CA THR A 39 -9.22 -4.96 -2.39
C THR A 39 -9.76 -5.17 -3.81
N ALA A 40 -10.97 -4.67 -4.12
CA ALA A 40 -11.56 -4.75 -5.45
C ALA A 40 -10.74 -3.99 -6.50
N ILE A 41 -10.27 -2.77 -6.19
CA ILE A 41 -9.38 -1.99 -7.05
C ILE A 41 -8.07 -2.74 -7.33
N ILE A 42 -7.39 -3.21 -6.27
CA ILE A 42 -6.11 -3.91 -6.35
C ILE A 42 -6.25 -5.19 -7.16
N CYS A 43 -7.36 -5.92 -6.99
CA CYS A 43 -7.64 -7.16 -7.73
C CYS A 43 -8.16 -6.91 -9.15
N ASN A 44 -8.22 -5.66 -9.61
CA ASN A 44 -8.76 -5.26 -10.91
C ASN A 44 -10.21 -5.75 -11.15
N ASN A 45 -11.02 -5.74 -10.09
CA ASN A 45 -12.44 -6.07 -10.13
C ASN A 45 -13.26 -4.78 -10.05
N LEU A 46 -13.40 -4.09 -11.18
CA LEU A 46 -14.11 -2.81 -11.22
C LEU A 46 -15.59 -2.96 -10.84
N LYS A 47 -16.23 -4.08 -11.21
CA LYS A 47 -17.62 -4.35 -10.81
C LYS A 47 -17.78 -4.28 -9.29
N GLU A 48 -16.91 -4.97 -8.56
CA GLU A 48 -16.98 -5.00 -7.10
C GLU A 48 -16.61 -3.63 -6.50
N SER A 49 -15.64 -2.93 -7.09
CA SER A 49 -15.26 -1.60 -6.60
C SER A 49 -16.42 -0.60 -6.63
N TYR A 50 -17.32 -0.71 -7.62
CA TYR A 50 -18.52 0.13 -7.71
C TYR A 50 -19.57 -0.22 -6.63
N LEU A 51 -19.63 -1.48 -6.19
CA LEU A 51 -20.57 -1.93 -5.17
C LEU A 51 -20.13 -1.54 -3.75
N CYS A 52 -18.81 -1.52 -3.51
CA CYS A 52 -18.23 -1.24 -2.19
C CYS A 52 -17.92 0.25 -1.96
N ALA A 53 -17.84 1.08 -3.01
CA ALA A 53 -17.40 2.46 -2.89
C ALA A 53 -18.43 3.36 -2.20
N ASP A 54 -17.94 4.27 -1.35
CA ASP A 54 -18.67 5.48 -1.01
C ASP A 54 -18.70 6.47 -2.20
N GLU A 55 -19.50 7.52 -2.10
CA GLU A 55 -19.70 8.50 -3.18
C GLU A 55 -18.38 9.15 -3.66
N ASN A 56 -17.50 9.53 -2.73
CA ASN A 56 -16.23 10.17 -3.08
C ASN A 56 -15.28 9.20 -3.78
N ASN A 57 -15.22 7.96 -3.28
CA ASN A 57 -14.38 6.91 -3.86
C ASN A 57 -14.88 6.49 -5.24
N LEU A 58 -16.20 6.37 -5.43
CA LEU A 58 -16.84 6.02 -6.69
C LEU A 58 -16.47 6.99 -7.81
N LEU A 59 -16.56 8.30 -7.52
CA LEU A 59 -16.18 9.35 -8.47
C LEU A 59 -14.69 9.29 -8.84
N ASN A 60 -13.85 8.77 -7.95
CA ASN A 60 -12.39 8.79 -8.09
C ASN A 60 -11.76 7.44 -8.46
N ILE A 61 -12.55 6.39 -8.76
CA ILE A 61 -12.06 5.10 -9.27
C ILE A 61 -11.01 5.27 -10.41
N PRO A 62 -11.18 6.18 -11.39
CA PRO A 62 -10.18 6.39 -12.43
C PRO A 62 -8.79 6.78 -11.89
N ALA A 63 -8.72 7.57 -10.81
CA ALA A 63 -7.46 7.96 -10.19
C ALA A 63 -6.78 6.77 -9.49
N TYR A 64 -7.55 5.91 -8.83
CA TYR A 64 -7.02 4.68 -8.23
C TYR A 64 -6.41 3.74 -9.26
N VAL A 65 -7.16 3.45 -10.34
CA VAL A 65 -6.69 2.57 -11.42
C VAL A 65 -5.44 3.16 -12.07
N ASN A 66 -5.44 4.47 -12.36
CA ASN A 66 -4.27 5.16 -12.91
C ASN A 66 -3.06 5.08 -11.99
N PHE A 67 -3.25 5.24 -10.68
CA PHE A 67 -2.17 5.15 -9.70
C PHE A 67 -1.56 3.75 -9.67
N PHE A 68 -2.37 2.71 -9.52
CA PHE A 68 -1.87 1.33 -9.51
C PHE A 68 -1.19 0.95 -10.83
N TYR A 69 -1.74 1.40 -11.96
CA TYR A 69 -1.19 1.10 -13.27
C TYR A 69 0.16 1.77 -13.55
N ASN A 70 0.34 3.04 -13.16
CA ASN A 70 1.53 3.81 -13.53
C ASN A 70 2.57 3.97 -12.42
N HIS A 71 2.18 3.78 -11.16
CA HIS A 71 3.02 4.16 -10.00
C HIS A 71 3.26 3.02 -9.01
N ALA A 72 2.38 2.02 -8.95
CA ALA A 72 2.57 0.87 -8.05
C ALA A 72 3.44 -0.23 -8.70
N PRO A 73 4.15 -1.05 -7.90
CA PRO A 73 4.82 -2.24 -8.40
C PRO A 73 3.84 -3.16 -9.14
N SER A 74 4.19 -3.61 -10.35
CA SER A 74 3.30 -4.43 -11.20
C SER A 74 2.93 -5.79 -10.59
N THR A 75 3.70 -6.26 -9.60
CA THR A 75 3.48 -7.49 -8.85
C THR A 75 2.52 -7.34 -7.68
N CYS A 76 2.20 -6.11 -7.25
CA CYS A 76 1.33 -5.87 -6.09
C CYS A 76 -0.15 -5.70 -6.47
N TRP A 77 -0.52 -5.81 -7.74
CA TRP A 77 -1.91 -5.55 -8.16
C TRP A 77 -2.23 -6.21 -9.51
N GLY A 78 -3.52 -6.29 -9.83
CA GLY A 78 -4.07 -6.83 -11.08
C GLY A 78 -4.81 -8.15 -10.91
N SER A 79 -4.63 -8.87 -9.80
CA SER A 79 -5.38 -10.08 -9.46
C SER A 79 -5.29 -10.37 -7.95
N LYS A 80 -6.14 -11.27 -7.45
CA LYS A 80 -6.13 -11.68 -6.04
C LYS A 80 -4.84 -12.40 -5.66
N GLU A 81 -4.33 -13.22 -6.56
CA GLU A 81 -3.09 -13.99 -6.37
C GLU A 81 -1.89 -13.06 -6.20
N LYS A 82 -1.82 -11.99 -7.00
CA LYS A 82 -0.77 -10.97 -6.89
C LYS A 82 -0.86 -10.21 -5.57
N MET A 83 -2.07 -9.82 -5.17
CA MET A 83 -2.30 -9.15 -3.89
C MET A 83 -1.85 -10.02 -2.72
N ASP A 84 -2.23 -11.30 -2.71
CA ASP A 84 -1.89 -12.23 -1.64
C ASP A 84 -0.39 -12.52 -1.58
N ALA A 85 0.24 -12.72 -2.74
CA ALA A 85 1.68 -12.91 -2.83
C ALA A 85 2.44 -11.68 -2.31
N TRP A 86 1.98 -10.47 -2.66
CA TRP A 86 2.59 -9.23 -2.20
C TRP A 86 2.48 -9.03 -0.69
N ILE A 87 1.28 -9.22 -0.13
CA ILE A 87 1.03 -9.14 1.32
C ILE A 87 1.94 -10.13 2.06
N LYS A 88 1.99 -11.38 1.59
CA LYS A 88 2.83 -12.41 2.18
C LYS A 88 4.31 -12.04 2.14
N GLN A 89 4.82 -11.61 0.99
CA GLN A 89 6.21 -11.19 0.83
C GLN A 89 6.57 -10.07 1.82
N LYS A 90 5.73 -9.04 1.92
CA LYS A 90 5.96 -7.91 2.85
C LYS A 90 5.90 -8.31 4.32
N GLN A 91 5.08 -9.30 4.67
CA GLN A 91 5.05 -9.85 6.02
C GLN A 91 6.34 -10.61 6.35
N GLU A 92 6.85 -11.40 5.41
CA GLU A 92 8.11 -12.13 5.55
C GLU A 92 9.30 -11.17 5.71
N GLU A 93 9.42 -10.16 4.85
CA GLU A 93 10.44 -9.10 4.94
C GLU A 93 10.47 -8.46 6.34
N ARG A 94 9.30 -8.06 6.86
CA ARG A 94 9.19 -7.44 8.19
C ARG A 94 9.56 -8.41 9.33
N ASN A 95 9.15 -9.67 9.24
CA ASN A 95 9.48 -10.65 10.27
C ASN A 95 10.99 -10.95 10.31
N GLU A 96 11.64 -10.99 9.15
CA GLU A 96 13.09 -11.14 9.05
C GLU A 96 13.83 -9.93 9.63
N GLU A 97 13.37 -8.72 9.34
CA GLU A 97 13.92 -7.48 9.93
C GLU A 97 13.83 -7.49 11.47
N LEU A 98 12.67 -7.88 12.02
CA LEU A 98 12.47 -8.01 13.46
C LEU A 98 13.44 -9.06 14.06
N ALA A 99 13.50 -10.25 13.48
CA ALA A 99 14.40 -11.32 13.92
C ALA A 99 15.89 -10.94 13.85
N ASN A 100 16.27 -10.08 12.91
CA ASN A 100 17.65 -9.59 12.78
C ASN A 100 17.96 -8.44 13.77
N SER A 101 16.96 -7.63 14.11
CA SER A 101 17.09 -6.56 15.10
C SER A 101 17.30 -7.08 16.53
N GLU A 102 16.63 -8.20 16.88
CA GLU A 102 16.76 -8.87 18.18
C GLU A 102 18.12 -9.56 18.38
N LYS A 103 18.84 -9.85 17.30
CA LYS A 103 20.15 -10.53 17.32
C LYS A 103 21.34 -9.60 17.51
N ARG A 104 21.16 -8.27 17.59
CA ARG A 104 22.26 -7.36 17.92
C ARG A 104 22.54 -7.45 19.43
N PRO A 105 23.61 -8.12 19.89
CA PRO A 105 23.97 -8.07 21.29
C PRO A 105 24.23 -6.60 21.65
N GLY A 106 23.62 -6.16 22.75
CA GLY A 106 23.95 -4.88 23.36
C GLY A 106 25.47 -4.80 23.51
N ASN A 107 26.07 -3.80 22.89
CA ASN A 107 27.42 -3.39 23.20
C ASN A 107 27.40 -2.78 24.60
N GLU A 108 27.25 -3.62 25.63
CA GLU A 108 27.64 -3.30 27.00
C GLU A 108 29.16 -3.37 27.03
N GLY A 109 29.77 -2.32 26.47
CA GLY A 109 31.18 -2.04 26.60
C GLY A 109 31.50 -1.83 28.08
N SER A 110 32.00 -2.90 28.69
CA SER A 110 33.17 -2.92 29.56
C SER A 110 33.28 -1.82 30.61
N GLU A 111 33.03 -2.22 31.85
CA GLU A 111 33.89 -1.86 32.98
C GLU A 111 35.38 -1.99 32.62
N SER A 112 36.22 -1.22 33.35
CA SER A 112 37.70 -1.20 33.37
C SER A 112 38.27 0.02 32.62
N SER A 113 39.09 0.89 33.20
CA SER A 113 39.77 0.95 34.50
C SER A 113 40.46 2.32 34.60
N GLY A 114 40.85 2.72 35.82
CA GLY A 114 42.03 3.58 36.03
C GLY A 114 41.76 4.84 36.82
#